data_AF-X1I2W0-F1
#
_entry.id   AF-X1I2W0-F1
#
_cell.length_a   1.000
_cell.length_b   1.000
_cell.length_c   1.000
_cell.angle_alpha   90.00
_cell.angle_beta   90.00
_cell.angle_gamma   90.00
#
_symmetry.space_group_name_H-M   'P 1'
#
loop_
_entity.id
_entity.type
_entity.pdbx_description
1 polymer ?
#
loop_
_entity_poly.entity_id
_entity_poly.type
_entity_poly.pdbx_seq_one_letter_code
_entity_poly.pdbx_strand_id
1 'polypeptide(L)'
;LSTISGALYDLGTSWAQIDYPERGFSYIREGPLDMRMDSSQKLTAYEVINSYSEEKLNEIFKKYGEERYSYQIARAIVDHRKKKKIETTLELTEIINNAVSGKAKRRGHPSKRIFQAIRIEVNDELNSLKQGLEDIFKLLEVGGRIVVLSYHSLEDKLVKNIFLKLIDGCICPEW
;
A
#
# COMPACT_ATOMS: atom_id res chain seq x y z
N LEU A 1 -10.84 -26.14 13.61
CA LEU A 1 -9.87 -25.99 12.51
C LEU A 1 -8.69 -26.89 12.81
N SER A 2 -8.19 -27.61 11.81
CA SER A 2 -6.94 -28.38 11.89
C SER A 2 -5.75 -27.42 12.01
N THR A 3 -4.70 -27.82 12.73
CA THR A 3 -3.43 -27.09 12.79
C THR A 3 -2.67 -27.17 11.47
N ILE A 4 -1.70 -26.29 11.26
CA ILE A 4 -0.80 -26.28 10.10
C ILE A 4 0.67 -26.33 10.53
N SER A 5 1.51 -26.97 9.70
CA SER A 5 2.97 -27.03 9.90
C SER A 5 3.70 -25.77 9.42
N GLY A 6 3.05 -24.94 8.61
CA GLY A 6 3.65 -23.70 8.18
C GLY A 6 2.78 -22.86 7.25
N ALA A 7 3.20 -21.61 7.09
CA ALA A 7 2.60 -20.65 6.20
C ALA A 7 3.69 -19.84 5.48
N LEU A 8 3.44 -19.52 4.21
CA LEU A 8 4.26 -18.63 3.41
C LEU A 8 3.41 -17.44 2.97
N TYR A 9 3.90 -16.24 3.27
CA TYR A 9 3.36 -14.99 2.77
C TYR A 9 4.34 -14.41 1.77
N ASP A 10 3.93 -14.37 0.51
CA ASP A 10 4.62 -13.65 -0.55
C ASP A 10 3.85 -12.35 -0.83
N LEU A 11 4.35 -11.22 -0.31
CA LEU A 11 3.58 -9.98 -0.25
C LEU A 11 3.66 -9.18 -1.55
N GLY A 12 2.78 -8.19 -1.67
CA GLY A 12 2.77 -7.28 -2.82
C GLY A 12 1.91 -7.76 -3.99
N THR A 13 2.23 -7.25 -5.18
CA THR A 13 1.41 -7.41 -6.37
C THR A 13 1.93 -8.49 -7.29
N SER A 14 1.03 -9.29 -7.85
CA SER A 14 1.38 -10.26 -8.88
C SER A 14 1.80 -9.59 -10.19
N TRP A 15 2.59 -10.30 -10.99
CA TRP A 15 2.98 -9.83 -12.32
C TRP A 15 1.76 -9.48 -13.18
N ALA A 16 0.70 -10.31 -13.13
CA ALA A 16 -0.54 -10.07 -13.84
C ALA A 16 -1.16 -8.71 -13.48
N GLN A 17 -1.18 -8.33 -12.19
CA GLN A 17 -1.73 -7.03 -11.79
C GLN A 17 -0.97 -5.84 -12.38
N ILE A 18 0.34 -5.97 -12.61
CA ILE A 18 1.18 -4.91 -13.19
C ILE A 18 1.14 -4.91 -14.72
N ASP A 19 1.12 -6.08 -15.34
CA ASP A 19 1.25 -6.21 -16.79
C ASP A 19 -0.04 -5.83 -17.53
N TYR A 20 -1.20 -6.07 -16.91
CA TYR A 20 -2.52 -5.71 -17.40
C TYR A 20 -2.89 -4.25 -17.05
N PRO A 21 -2.78 -3.29 -18.01
CA PRO A 21 -2.95 -1.87 -17.70
C PRO A 21 -4.35 -1.53 -17.20
N GLU A 22 -5.38 -2.28 -17.60
CA GLU A 22 -6.77 -2.13 -17.15
C GLU A 22 -6.94 -2.31 -15.64
N ARG A 23 -5.98 -2.95 -14.96
CA ARG A 23 -5.97 -3.09 -13.49
C ARG A 23 -5.50 -1.83 -12.77
N GLY A 24 -4.84 -0.90 -13.47
CA GLY A 24 -4.48 0.41 -12.92
C GLY A 24 -3.28 0.43 -11.98
N PHE A 25 -2.51 -0.65 -11.84
CA PHE A 25 -1.35 -0.70 -10.94
C PHE A 25 -0.08 -0.07 -11.54
N SER A 26 -0.03 0.08 -12.87
CA SER A 26 1.15 0.60 -13.56
C SER A 26 1.17 2.14 -13.60
N TYR A 27 2.29 2.74 -13.22
CA TYR A 27 2.55 4.17 -13.39
C TYR A 27 3.29 4.50 -14.71
N ILE A 28 3.57 3.48 -15.54
CA ILE A 28 4.26 3.64 -16.84
C ILE A 28 3.40 3.23 -18.04
N ARG A 29 2.35 2.44 -17.81
CA ARG A 29 1.35 2.08 -18.83
C ARG A 29 0.03 2.74 -18.46
N GLU A 30 -0.66 3.26 -19.47
CA GLU A 30 -1.96 3.89 -19.26
C GLU A 30 -3.04 2.87 -18.93
N GLY A 31 -3.83 3.19 -17.91
CA GLY A 31 -5.01 2.44 -17.51
C GLY A 31 -5.90 3.27 -16.60
N PRO A 32 -7.10 2.76 -16.25
CA PRO A 32 -7.98 3.41 -15.30
C PRO A 32 -7.38 3.40 -13.89
N LEU A 33 -7.78 4.35 -13.05
CA LEU A 33 -7.43 4.33 -11.63
C LEU A 33 -8.28 3.30 -10.86
N ASP A 34 -7.95 2.01 -10.97
CA ASP A 34 -8.61 0.93 -10.21
C ASP A 34 -7.79 0.51 -8.98
N MET A 35 -6.66 -0.18 -9.18
CA MET A 35 -5.77 -0.72 -8.14
C MET A 35 -6.40 -1.66 -7.11
N ARG A 36 -7.64 -2.14 -7.30
CA ARG A 36 -8.19 -3.19 -6.44
C ARG A 36 -7.57 -4.54 -6.78
N MET A 37 -7.10 -5.25 -5.75
CA MET A 37 -6.67 -6.64 -5.85
C MET A 37 -7.89 -7.56 -5.96
N ASP A 38 -8.91 -7.30 -5.14
CA ASP A 38 -10.24 -7.92 -5.22
C ASP A 38 -11.25 -6.95 -5.87
N SER A 39 -11.75 -7.34 -7.05
CA SER A 39 -12.70 -6.53 -7.83
C SER A 39 -14.08 -6.38 -7.17
N SER A 40 -14.38 -7.16 -6.13
CA SER A 40 -15.62 -7.04 -5.34
C SER A 40 -15.59 -5.83 -4.39
N GLN A 41 -14.40 -5.31 -4.06
CA GLN A 41 -14.24 -4.17 -3.18
C GLN A 41 -14.78 -2.88 -3.82
N LYS A 42 -15.28 -1.97 -2.99
CA LYS A 42 -15.92 -0.72 -3.45
C LYS A 42 -14.93 0.41 -3.68
N LEU A 43 -13.91 0.53 -2.83
CA LEU A 43 -12.95 1.62 -2.89
C LEU A 43 -11.99 1.38 -4.06
N THR A 44 -11.86 2.35 -4.95
CA THR A 44 -10.90 2.31 -6.08
C THR A 44 -9.85 3.40 -5.90
N ALA A 45 -8.74 3.30 -6.62
CA ALA A 45 -7.77 4.40 -6.72
C ALA A 45 -8.43 5.67 -7.27
N TYR A 46 -9.42 5.56 -8.15
CA TYR A 46 -10.18 6.68 -8.67
C TYR A 46 -10.92 7.42 -7.54
N GLU A 47 -11.55 6.70 -6.62
CA GLU A 47 -12.25 7.29 -5.47
C GLU A 47 -11.25 7.87 -4.46
N VAL A 48 -10.19 7.12 -4.11
CA VAL A 48 -9.12 7.61 -3.22
C VAL A 48 -8.52 8.89 -3.76
N ILE A 49 -8.28 8.93 -5.06
CA ILE A 49 -7.89 10.16 -5.72
C ILE A 49 -9.11 11.07 -5.65
N ASN A 50 -10.04 11.06 -6.60
CA ASN A 50 -10.98 12.16 -6.83
C ASN A 50 -11.85 12.63 -5.64
N SER A 51 -12.05 11.80 -4.60
CA SER A 51 -12.97 12.09 -3.50
C SER A 51 -12.29 12.47 -2.16
N TYR A 52 -11.03 12.11 -1.93
CA TYR A 52 -10.36 12.43 -0.64
C TYR A 52 -9.94 13.91 -0.55
N SER A 53 -9.95 14.45 0.68
CA SER A 53 -9.44 15.79 0.98
C SER A 53 -7.92 15.88 0.82
N GLU A 54 -7.39 17.10 0.71
CA GLU A 54 -5.94 17.35 0.63
C GLU A 54 -5.21 16.75 1.84
N GLU A 55 -5.77 16.92 3.04
CA GLU A 55 -5.21 16.43 4.29
C GLU A 55 -5.14 14.91 4.30
N LYS A 56 -6.23 14.24 3.87
CA LYS A 56 -6.29 12.78 3.84
C LYS A 56 -5.33 12.21 2.80
N LEU A 57 -5.23 12.82 1.63
CA LEU A 57 -4.24 12.44 0.61
C LEU A 57 -2.81 12.58 1.14
N ASN A 58 -2.50 13.73 1.76
CA ASN A 58 -1.19 13.96 2.36
C ASN A 58 -0.87 12.92 3.46
N GLU A 59 -1.85 12.60 4.31
CA GLU A 59 -1.73 11.55 5.33
C GLU A 59 -1.33 10.20 4.72
N ILE A 60 -2.08 9.70 3.74
CA ILE A 60 -1.82 8.38 3.15
C ILE A 60 -0.49 8.38 2.36
N PHE A 61 -0.16 9.45 1.64
CA PHE A 61 1.10 9.54 0.88
C PHE A 61 2.32 9.59 1.80
N LYS A 62 2.20 10.28 2.93
CA LYS A 62 3.25 10.33 3.95
C LYS A 62 3.38 9.00 4.69
N LYS A 63 2.26 8.40 5.10
CA LYS A 63 2.22 7.18 5.90
C LYS A 63 2.62 5.94 5.09
N TYR A 64 2.01 5.75 3.92
CA TYR A 64 2.17 4.52 3.12
C TYR A 64 3.18 4.64 1.99
N GLY A 65 3.41 5.85 1.47
CA GLY A 65 4.41 6.10 0.43
C GLY A 65 5.77 6.55 0.98
N GLU A 66 5.84 6.89 2.27
CA GLU A 66 6.99 7.57 2.88
C GLU A 66 7.47 8.77 2.03
N GLU A 67 6.53 9.49 1.38
CA GLU A 67 6.84 10.53 0.41
C GLU A 67 7.06 11.89 1.08
N ARG A 68 8.22 12.50 0.81
CA ARG A 68 8.62 13.80 1.38
C ARG A 68 7.86 14.96 0.77
N TYR A 69 7.44 14.84 -0.49
CA TYR A 69 6.63 15.83 -1.20
C TYR A 69 5.12 15.53 -1.10
N SER A 70 4.70 14.73 -0.12
CA SER A 70 3.31 14.28 0.07
C SER A 70 2.32 15.44 0.04
N TYR A 71 2.62 16.53 0.77
CA TYR A 71 1.77 17.71 0.81
C TYR A 71 1.66 18.42 -0.55
N GLN A 72 2.79 18.66 -1.23
CA GLN A 72 2.81 19.31 -2.54
C GLN A 72 2.06 18.48 -3.59
N ILE A 73 2.22 17.15 -3.56
CA ILE A 73 1.54 16.23 -4.46
C ILE A 73 0.03 16.22 -4.17
N ALA A 74 -0.37 16.12 -2.90
CA ALA A 74 -1.78 16.17 -2.51
C ALA A 74 -2.46 17.47 -2.97
N ARG A 75 -1.82 18.61 -2.74
CA ARG A 75 -2.31 19.92 -3.23
C ARG A 75 -2.42 19.95 -4.75
N ALA A 76 -1.37 19.56 -5.48
CA ALA A 76 -1.38 19.56 -6.94
C ALA A 76 -2.51 18.71 -7.51
N ILE A 77 -2.76 17.56 -6.90
CA ILE A 77 -3.86 16.66 -7.25
C ILE A 77 -5.22 17.32 -6.99
N VAL A 78 -5.44 17.93 -5.82
CA VAL A 78 -6.70 18.61 -5.50
C VAL A 78 -6.93 19.83 -6.41
N ASP A 79 -5.88 20.60 -6.69
CA ASP A 79 -5.93 21.75 -7.59
C ASP A 79 -6.26 21.34 -9.03
N HIS A 80 -5.76 20.20 -9.51
CA HIS A 80 -6.12 19.66 -10.83
C HIS A 80 -7.60 19.30 -10.91
N ARG A 81 -8.14 18.63 -9.89
CA ARG A 81 -9.55 18.18 -9.84
C ARG A 81 -10.57 19.31 -9.85
N LYS A 82 -10.18 20.52 -9.43
CA LYS A 82 -11.01 21.73 -9.57
C LYS A 82 -11.34 22.03 -11.04
N LYS A 83 -10.55 21.53 -11.99
CA LYS A 83 -10.71 21.73 -13.43
C LYS A 83 -11.28 20.49 -14.11
N LYS A 84 -10.71 19.31 -13.82
CA LYS A 84 -11.07 18.04 -14.45
C LYS A 84 -10.74 16.89 -13.50
N LYS A 85 -11.63 15.89 -13.41
CA LYS A 85 -11.33 14.64 -12.70
C LYS A 85 -10.12 13.94 -13.33
N ILE A 86 -9.35 13.26 -12.49
CA ILE A 86 -8.18 12.47 -12.90
C ILE A 86 -8.67 11.06 -13.19
N GLU A 87 -8.50 10.59 -14.42
CA GLU A 87 -9.13 9.34 -14.87
C GLU A 87 -8.13 8.22 -15.11
N THR A 88 -6.90 8.57 -15.50
CA THR A 88 -5.88 7.58 -15.89
C THR A 88 -4.63 7.62 -15.02
N THR A 89 -3.91 6.49 -14.99
CA THR A 89 -2.64 6.34 -14.28
C THR A 89 -1.55 7.28 -14.81
N LEU A 90 -1.52 7.55 -16.12
CA LEU A 90 -0.54 8.47 -16.71
C LEU A 90 -0.88 9.93 -16.40
N GLU A 91 -2.17 10.31 -16.42
CA GLU A 91 -2.59 11.64 -15.98
C GLU A 91 -2.16 11.90 -14.52
N LEU A 92 -2.42 10.95 -13.63
CA LEU A 92 -1.97 11.03 -12.24
C LEU A 92 -0.44 11.14 -12.14
N THR A 93 0.28 10.34 -12.93
CA THR A 93 1.75 10.34 -12.97
C THR A 93 2.32 11.68 -13.42
N GLU A 94 1.72 12.31 -14.42
CA GLU A 94 2.13 13.63 -14.89
C GLU A 94 1.96 14.69 -13.79
N ILE A 95 0.82 14.70 -13.10
CA ILE A 95 0.55 15.63 -11.99
C ILE A 95 1.59 15.45 -10.88
N ILE A 96 1.86 14.20 -10.47
CA ILE A 96 2.88 13.89 -9.45
C ILE A 96 4.26 14.38 -9.89
N ASN A 97 4.63 14.12 -11.15
CA ASN A 97 5.92 14.52 -11.68
C ASN A 97 6.06 16.05 -11.72
N ASN A 98 5.00 16.79 -12.03
CA ASN A 98 5.02 18.25 -12.06
C ASN A 98 5.07 18.88 -10.66
N ALA A 99 4.56 18.17 -9.64
CA ALA A 99 4.55 18.65 -8.26
C ALA A 99 5.91 18.53 -7.54
N VAL A 100 6.86 17.75 -8.06
CA VAL A 100 8.15 17.48 -7.39
C VAL A 100 9.35 18.12 -8.07
N SER A 101 10.35 18.48 -7.28
CA SER A 101 11.60 19.08 -7.79
C SER A 101 12.40 18.12 -8.67
N GLY A 102 13.18 18.65 -9.62
CA GLY A 102 14.08 17.83 -10.45
C GLY A 102 15.15 17.06 -9.67
N LYS A 103 15.48 17.47 -8.44
CA LYS A 103 16.35 16.69 -7.53
C LYS A 103 15.65 15.45 -6.98
N ALA A 104 14.34 15.53 -6.71
CA ALA A 104 13.55 14.40 -6.24
C ALA A 104 13.45 13.31 -7.31
N LYS A 105 13.18 13.70 -8.57
CA LYS A 105 13.08 12.80 -9.73
C LYS A 105 14.33 11.93 -9.96
N ARG A 106 15.51 12.45 -9.59
CA ARG A 106 16.80 11.75 -9.71
C ARG A 106 17.02 10.63 -8.67
N ARG A 107 16.23 10.60 -7.60
CA ARG A 107 16.34 9.58 -6.53
C ARG A 107 15.43 8.36 -6.74
N GLY A 108 14.66 8.35 -7.82
CA GLY A 108 13.66 7.34 -8.13
C GLY A 108 12.38 7.98 -8.66
N HIS A 109 11.49 7.15 -9.21
CA HIS A 109 10.23 7.62 -9.79
C HIS A 109 9.25 8.03 -8.66
N PRO A 110 8.89 9.31 -8.52
CA PRO A 110 8.00 9.79 -7.45
C PRO A 110 6.64 9.08 -7.46
N SER A 111 6.09 8.79 -8.65
CA SER A 111 4.83 8.02 -8.76
C SER A 111 4.91 6.63 -8.15
N LYS A 112 6.09 5.99 -8.07
CA LYS A 112 6.19 4.65 -7.44
C LYS A 112 5.72 4.68 -5.99
N ARG A 113 6.11 5.71 -5.22
CA ARG A 113 5.73 5.86 -3.80
C ARG A 113 4.26 6.20 -3.64
N ILE A 114 3.74 7.05 -4.52
CA ILE A 114 2.33 7.47 -4.48
C ILE A 114 1.41 6.32 -4.90
N PHE A 115 1.77 5.57 -5.93
CA PHE A 115 1.03 4.38 -6.37
C PHE A 115 1.04 3.31 -5.28
N GLN A 116 2.19 3.07 -4.63
CA GLN A 116 2.26 2.21 -3.45
C GLN A 116 1.31 2.67 -2.35
N ALA A 117 1.28 3.98 -2.04
CA ALA A 117 0.42 4.51 -1.00
C ALA A 117 -1.07 4.32 -1.29
N ILE A 118 -1.49 4.58 -2.53
CA ILE A 118 -2.86 4.39 -2.98
C ILE A 118 -3.22 2.90 -2.93
N ARG A 119 -2.34 2.03 -3.41
CA ARG A 119 -2.55 0.57 -3.41
C ARG A 119 -2.78 0.03 -1.99
N ILE A 120 -1.93 0.45 -1.04
CA ILE A 120 -2.05 0.07 0.37
C ILE A 120 -3.38 0.54 0.96
N GLU A 121 -3.80 1.78 0.67
CA GLU A 121 -5.08 2.33 1.15
C GLU A 121 -6.29 1.62 0.53
N VAL A 122 -6.26 1.37 -0.79
CA VAL A 122 -7.37 0.71 -1.52
C VAL A 122 -7.60 -0.72 -1.00
N ASN A 123 -6.53 -1.45 -0.72
CA ASN A 123 -6.59 -2.87 -0.41
C ASN A 123 -6.46 -3.18 1.08
N ASP A 124 -6.35 -2.16 1.93
CA ASP A 124 -6.11 -2.29 3.38
C ASP A 124 -4.96 -3.28 3.71
N GLU A 125 -3.88 -3.21 2.92
CA GLU A 125 -2.85 -4.27 2.85
C GLU A 125 -2.22 -4.54 4.23
N LEU A 126 -1.90 -3.47 4.96
CA LEU A 126 -1.20 -3.58 6.25
C LEU A 126 -2.10 -4.16 7.35
N ASN A 127 -3.38 -3.79 7.40
CA ASN A 127 -4.30 -4.36 8.39
C ASN A 127 -4.63 -5.81 8.06
N SER A 128 -4.79 -6.13 6.77
CA SER A 128 -5.00 -7.50 6.29
C SER A 128 -3.82 -8.40 6.62
N LEU A 129 -2.58 -7.92 6.40
CA LEU A 129 -1.36 -8.63 6.79
C LEU A 129 -1.30 -8.86 8.30
N LYS A 130 -1.61 -7.83 9.09
CA LYS A 130 -1.62 -7.95 10.55
C LYS A 130 -2.58 -9.04 11.03
N GLN A 131 -3.84 -8.98 10.58
CA GLN A 131 -4.86 -9.95 10.96
C GLN A 131 -4.49 -11.36 10.50
N GLY A 132 -4.03 -11.50 9.24
CA GLY A 132 -3.60 -12.77 8.70
C GLY A 132 -2.48 -13.42 9.52
N LEU A 133 -1.45 -12.66 9.91
CA LEU A 133 -0.36 -13.17 10.73
C LEU A 133 -0.82 -13.56 12.15
N GLU A 134 -1.65 -12.72 12.79
CA GLU A 134 -2.19 -13.02 14.13
C GLU A 134 -3.09 -14.27 14.11
N ASP A 135 -3.84 -14.51 13.03
CA ASP A 135 -4.72 -15.68 12.91
C ASP A 135 -3.98 -16.95 12.52
N ILE A 136 -3.03 -16.87 11.58
CA ILE A 136 -2.20 -18.03 11.21
C ILE A 136 -1.35 -18.51 12.37
N PHE A 137 -0.83 -17.60 13.21
CA PHE A 137 -0.07 -17.99 14.38
C PHE A 137 -0.88 -18.89 15.34
N LYS A 138 -2.19 -18.63 15.51
CA LYS A 138 -3.07 -19.45 16.36
C LYS A 138 -3.31 -20.87 15.81
N LEU A 139 -3.08 -21.07 14.51
CA LEU A 139 -3.24 -22.37 13.83
C LEU A 139 -1.92 -23.13 13.70
N LEU A 140 -0.79 -22.49 14.00
CA LEU A 140 0.53 -23.07 13.82
C LEU A 140 0.81 -24.12 14.90
N GLU A 141 1.23 -25.31 14.48
CA GLU A 141 1.66 -26.34 15.42
C GLU A 141 3.03 -26.02 16.04
N VAL A 142 3.36 -26.69 17.16
CA VAL A 142 4.68 -26.55 17.79
C VAL A 142 5.77 -26.99 16.80
N GLY A 143 6.73 -26.11 16.56
CA GLY A 143 7.81 -26.34 15.57
C GLY A 143 7.44 -25.94 14.13
N GLY A 144 6.20 -25.51 13.89
CA GLY A 144 5.78 -24.95 12.61
C GLY A 144 6.48 -23.64 12.28
N ARG A 145 6.47 -23.24 11.00
CA ARG A 145 7.17 -22.04 10.52
C ARG A 145 6.28 -21.10 9.73
N ILE A 146 6.40 -19.80 10.02
CA ILE A 146 5.85 -18.73 9.19
C ILE A 146 7.01 -18.06 8.47
N VAL A 147 6.94 -18.00 7.14
CA VAL A 147 7.90 -17.29 6.29
C VAL A 147 7.18 -16.13 5.63
N VAL A 148 7.78 -14.94 5.66
CA VAL A 148 7.22 -13.74 5.04
C VAL A 148 8.27 -13.11 4.13
N LEU A 149 7.91 -12.91 2.87
CA LEU A 149 8.68 -12.19 1.88
C LEU A 149 8.05 -10.80 1.71
N SER A 150 8.71 -9.77 2.25
CA SER A 150 8.26 -8.38 2.17
C SER A 150 9.03 -7.59 1.12
N TYR A 151 8.37 -6.66 0.44
CA TYR A 151 8.95 -5.88 -0.66
C TYR A 151 9.10 -4.39 -0.36
N HIS A 152 8.58 -3.93 0.78
CA HIS A 152 8.83 -2.58 1.26
C HIS A 152 8.99 -2.48 2.79
N SER A 153 9.59 -1.39 3.23
CA SER A 153 9.91 -1.06 4.63
C SER A 153 8.71 -1.19 5.58
N LEU A 154 7.52 -0.78 5.14
CA LEU A 154 6.32 -0.82 5.99
C LEU A 154 5.85 -2.25 6.30
N GLU A 155 5.90 -3.16 5.32
CA GLU A 155 5.59 -4.58 5.53
C GLU A 155 6.61 -5.21 6.48
N ASP A 156 7.91 -5.06 6.17
CA ASP A 156 9.00 -5.60 6.99
C ASP A 156 8.89 -5.14 8.46
N LYS A 157 8.71 -3.84 8.67
CA LYS A 157 8.53 -3.27 10.00
C LYS A 157 7.30 -3.82 10.71
N LEU A 158 6.18 -3.98 10.01
CA LEU A 158 4.95 -4.54 10.58
C LEU A 158 5.15 -6.01 10.97
N VAL A 159 5.69 -6.83 10.08
CA VAL A 159 5.97 -8.26 10.31
C VAL A 159 6.89 -8.42 11.51
N LYS A 160 8.00 -7.67 11.54
CA LYS A 160 8.95 -7.68 12.65
C LYS A 160 8.27 -7.36 13.97
N ASN A 161 7.46 -6.31 14.02
CA ASN A 161 6.77 -5.90 15.24
C ASN A 161 5.74 -6.95 15.70
N ILE A 162 5.03 -7.59 14.77
CA ILE A 162 4.08 -8.66 15.08
C ILE A 162 4.83 -9.87 15.63
N PHE A 163 5.90 -10.31 14.97
CA PHE A 163 6.68 -11.45 15.43
C PHE A 163 7.26 -11.19 16.82
N LEU A 164 7.82 -10.00 17.08
CA LEU A 164 8.27 -9.59 18.42
C LEU A 164 7.14 -9.67 19.45
N LYS A 165 5.94 -9.15 19.12
CA LYS A 165 4.77 -9.22 20.00
C LYS A 165 4.30 -10.66 20.27
N LEU A 166 4.45 -11.57 19.30
CA LEU A 166 4.02 -12.96 19.43
C LEU A 166 5.04 -13.83 20.19
N ILE A 167 6.33 -13.45 20.19
CA ILE A 167 7.38 -14.13 20.97
C ILE A 167 7.48 -13.60 22.40
N ASP A 168 7.05 -12.36 22.66
CA ASP A 168 6.93 -11.82 24.01
C ASP A 168 5.84 -12.62 24.75
N GLY A 169 6.26 -13.72 25.37
CA GLY A 169 5.45 -14.53 26.25
C GLY A 169 4.87 -13.72 27.41
N CYS A 170 3.81 -14.26 28.03
CA CYS A 170 3.09 -13.75 29.21
C CYS A 170 3.62 -12.42 29.77
N ILE A 171 2.90 -11.32 29.52
CA ILE A 171 3.04 -10.11 30.34
C ILE A 171 2.44 -10.46 31.71
N CYS A 172 3.26 -10.97 32.63
CA CYS A 172 2.85 -11.12 34.01
C CYS A 172 2.49 -9.72 34.53
N PRO A 173 1.26 -9.51 35.02
CA PRO A 173 0.89 -8.21 35.55
C PRO A 173 1.75 -7.90 36.79
N GLU A 174 2.13 -6.63 36.97
CA GLU A 174 2.96 -6.14 38.09
C GLU A 174 2.16 -6.03 39.41
N TRP A 175 1.39 -7.05 39.78
CA TRP A 175 0.74 -7.13 41.09
C TRP A 175 1.23 -8.32 41.91
#